data_AF-A0A2Z6CSA0-F1
#
_entry.id   AF-A0A2Z6CSA0-F1
#
_cell.length_a   1.000
_cell.length_b   1.000
_cell.length_c   1.000
_cell.angle_alpha   90.00
_cell.angle_beta   90.00
_cell.angle_gamma   90.00
#
_symmetry.space_group_name_H-M   'P 1'
#
loop_
_entity.id
_entity.type
_entity.pdbx_description
1 polymer ?
#
loop_
_entity_poly.entity_id
_entity_poly.type
_entity_poly.pdbx_seq_one_letter_code
_entity_poly.pdbx_strand_id
1 'polypeptide(L)'
;MIIKEAAEYLVAVTGQEITAKQLTDQLQSKFPEQSFNINSEVPESFIEEIEKLATRVQDSKSSSNSNTQATAGGLGMTTSANSSEAIVNAKSAVLGITQCIQQVLMDEEVVVAINRGFNDALTVLQAYESGRKQVLEAHVGSRMTALEEETNSLISEREALLMQRDEEERDRLGKWSVTRHNSRTRLQRTQQDIADLLKLF
;
A
#
# COMPACT_ATOMS: atom_id res chain seq x y z
N MET A 1 6.13 5.55 6.39
CA MET A 1 6.60 5.57 4.99
C MET A 1 7.75 4.59 4.87
N ILE A 2 7.68 3.64 3.93
CA ILE A 2 8.71 2.59 3.79
C ILE A 2 9.90 3.15 2.98
N ILE A 3 11.13 2.75 3.32
CA ILE A 3 12.37 3.22 2.66
C ILE A 3 12.33 3.07 1.13
N LYS A 4 11.76 1.98 0.62
CA LYS A 4 11.55 1.77 -0.82
C LYS A 4 10.65 2.85 -1.45
N GLU A 5 9.53 3.15 -0.81
CA GLU A 5 8.58 4.18 -1.25
C GLU A 5 9.20 5.59 -1.12
N ALA A 6 10.06 5.80 -0.12
CA ALA A 6 10.79 7.04 0.07
C ALA A 6 11.83 7.32 -1.01
N ALA A 7 12.57 6.29 -1.44
CA ALA A 7 13.49 6.42 -2.56
C ALA A 7 12.74 6.72 -3.86
N GLU A 8 11.63 6.02 -4.12
CA GLU A 8 10.79 6.26 -5.30
C GLU A 8 10.20 7.68 -5.31
N TYR A 9 9.73 8.18 -4.15
CA TYR A 9 9.22 9.55 -4.01
C TYR A 9 10.32 10.60 -4.23
N LEU A 10 11.52 10.40 -3.67
CA LEU A 10 12.64 11.33 -3.86
C LEU A 10 13.11 11.38 -5.31
N VAL A 11 13.20 10.25 -6.00
CA VAL A 11 13.52 10.18 -7.43
C VAL A 11 12.48 10.95 -8.24
N ALA A 12 11.19 10.75 -7.96
CA ALA A 12 10.11 11.42 -8.66
C ALA A 12 10.10 12.95 -8.45
N VAL A 13 10.42 13.43 -7.25
CA VAL A 13 10.36 14.86 -6.91
C VAL A 13 11.64 15.61 -7.32
N THR A 14 12.80 15.03 -7.02
CA THR A 14 14.10 15.71 -7.19
C THR A 14 14.75 15.42 -8.55
N GLY A 15 14.37 14.33 -9.22
CA GLY A 15 15.01 13.87 -10.45
C GLY A 15 16.42 13.31 -10.26
N GLN A 16 16.88 13.13 -9.01
CA GLN A 16 18.14 12.46 -8.70
C GLN A 16 17.88 10.96 -8.58
N GLU A 17 18.63 10.14 -9.32
CA GLU A 17 18.58 8.68 -9.24
C GLU A 17 19.19 8.17 -7.93
N ILE A 18 18.45 8.29 -6.83
CA ILE A 18 18.82 7.72 -5.54
C ILE A 18 18.23 6.31 -5.45
N THR A 19 19.11 5.32 -5.38
CA THR A 19 18.69 3.92 -5.20
C THR A 19 18.33 3.66 -3.73
N ALA A 20 17.38 2.74 -3.48
CA ALA A 20 16.96 2.39 -2.11
C ALA A 20 18.13 1.96 -1.20
N LYS A 21 19.20 1.37 -1.76
CA LYS A 21 20.43 1.01 -1.03
C LYS A 21 21.25 2.24 -0.60
N GLN A 22 21.34 3.26 -1.45
CA GLN A 22 22.01 4.51 -1.08
C GLN A 22 21.23 5.24 0.02
N LEU A 23 19.90 5.13 0.02
CA LEU A 23 19.06 5.71 1.07
C LEU A 23 19.19 4.95 2.40
N THR A 24 19.31 3.61 2.38
CA THR A 24 19.61 2.83 3.59
C THR A 24 20.99 3.17 4.15
N ASP A 25 22.01 3.32 3.29
CA ASP A 25 23.36 3.64 3.74
C ASP A 25 23.45 5.05 4.37
N GLN A 26 22.74 6.02 3.80
CA GLN A 26 22.64 7.38 4.37
C GLN A 26 21.88 7.39 5.70
N LEU A 27 20.79 6.63 5.83
CA LEU A 27 20.05 6.49 7.09
C LEU A 27 20.90 5.79 8.16
N GLN A 28 21.62 4.73 7.80
CA GLN A 28 22.52 4.00 8.69
C GLN A 28 23.68 4.89 9.18
N SER A 29 24.16 5.82 8.33
CA SER A 29 25.20 6.78 8.69
C SER A 29 24.72 7.86 9.67
N LYS A 30 23.45 8.28 9.57
CA LYS A 30 22.84 9.31 10.43
C LYS A 30 22.29 8.73 11.74
N PHE A 31 21.85 7.48 11.74
CA PHE A 31 21.29 6.78 12.90
C PHE A 31 21.98 5.41 13.09
N PRO A 32 23.24 5.41 13.57
CA PRO A 32 24.04 4.19 13.68
C PRO A 32 23.50 3.18 14.71
N GLU A 33 22.61 3.61 15.61
CA GLU A 33 22.00 2.77 16.64
C GLU A 33 20.78 1.96 16.13
N GLN A 34 20.32 2.20 14.91
CA GLN A 34 19.16 1.51 14.30
C GLN A 34 19.61 0.71 13.08
N SER A 35 19.17 -0.55 12.96
CA SER A 35 19.45 -1.37 11.77
C SER A 35 18.33 -1.20 10.74
N PHE A 36 18.60 -0.54 9.63
CA PHE A 36 17.62 -0.36 8.55
C PHE A 36 17.73 -1.48 7.50
N ASN A 37 16.57 -1.98 7.08
CA ASN A 37 16.43 -2.82 5.89
C ASN A 37 15.53 -2.08 4.87
N ILE A 38 15.50 -2.52 3.62
CA ILE A 38 14.75 -1.86 2.52
C ILE A 38 13.25 -1.72 2.82
N ASN A 39 12.72 -2.58 3.70
CA ASN A 39 11.33 -2.59 4.16
C ASN A 39 11.13 -1.91 5.53
N SER A 40 12.15 -1.31 6.11
CA SER A 40 12.04 -0.59 7.38
C SER A 40 11.33 0.74 7.18
N GLU A 41 10.63 1.18 8.23
CA GLU A 41 10.03 2.50 8.28
C GLU A 41 11.11 3.57 8.39
N VAL A 42 10.95 4.64 7.62
CA VAL A 42 11.81 5.82 7.69
C VAL A 42 11.52 6.56 9.01
N PRO A 43 12.53 6.88 9.83
CA PRO A 43 12.34 7.70 11.03
C PRO A 43 11.66 9.03 10.72
N GLU A 44 10.70 9.44 11.53
CA GLU A 44 9.90 10.67 11.31
C GLU A 44 10.77 11.93 11.15
N SER A 45 11.89 12.01 11.87
CA SER A 45 12.85 13.11 11.76
C SER A 45 13.47 13.26 10.37
N PHE A 46 13.61 12.16 9.61
CA PHE A 46 14.14 12.19 8.26
C PHE A 46 13.04 12.46 7.21
N ILE A 47 11.79 12.05 7.50
CA ILE A 47 10.62 12.39 6.67
C ILE A 47 10.45 13.90 6.64
N GLU A 48 10.54 14.58 7.78
CA GLU A 48 10.46 16.04 7.84
C GLU A 48 11.59 16.75 7.05
N GLU A 49 12.80 16.20 7.04
CA GLU A 49 13.91 16.72 6.23
C GLU A 49 13.67 16.53 4.73
N ILE A 50 13.14 15.36 4.32
CA ILE A 50 12.79 15.06 2.94
C ILE A 50 11.66 15.96 2.45
N GLU A 51 10.61 16.16 3.24
CA GLU A 51 9.49 17.03 2.88
C GLU A 51 9.93 18.50 2.78
N LYS A 52 10.82 18.97 3.66
CA LYS A 52 11.44 20.30 3.55
C LYS A 52 12.34 20.44 2.32
N LEU A 53 13.02 19.38 1.89
CA LEU A 53 13.82 19.38 0.67
C LEU A 53 12.94 19.35 -0.59
N ALA A 54 11.90 18.51 -0.58
CA ALA A 54 10.92 18.38 -1.65
C ALA A 54 10.20 19.71 -1.93
N THR A 55 9.70 20.36 -0.87
CA THR A 55 9.08 21.69 -0.95
C THR A 55 10.07 22.74 -1.46
N ARG A 56 11.32 22.76 -0.96
CA ARG A 56 12.35 23.68 -1.46
C ARG A 56 12.69 23.47 -2.94
N VAL A 57 12.73 22.22 -3.42
CA VAL A 57 12.99 21.91 -4.84
C VAL A 57 11.79 22.30 -5.72
N GLN A 58 10.57 22.08 -5.25
CA GLN A 58 9.34 22.47 -5.95
C GLN A 58 9.17 24.00 -6.03
N ASP A 59 9.52 24.72 -4.96
CA ASP A 59 9.57 26.18 -4.93
C ASP A 59 10.69 26.72 -5.82
N SER A 60 11.84 26.04 -5.87
CA SER A 60 12.93 26.41 -6.79
C SER A 60 12.57 26.21 -8.25
N LYS A 61 11.79 25.16 -8.61
CA LYS A 61 11.26 24.95 -9.97
C LYS A 61 10.14 25.92 -10.34
N SER A 62 9.33 26.33 -9.36
CA SER A 62 8.29 27.35 -9.56
C SER A 62 8.87 28.76 -9.69
N SER A 63 10.03 29.02 -9.07
CA SER A 63 10.75 30.30 -9.14
C SER A 63 11.78 30.37 -10.28
N SER A 64 12.28 29.22 -10.79
CA SER A 64 13.25 29.15 -11.90
C SER A 64 12.64 29.26 -13.31
N ASN A 65 11.35 29.57 -13.44
CA ASN A 65 10.76 29.99 -14.72
C ASN A 65 10.90 31.49 -15.00
N SER A 66 11.64 32.23 -14.17
CA SER A 66 12.07 33.60 -14.46
C SER A 66 13.48 33.85 -13.92
N ASN A 67 14.42 34.19 -14.82
CA ASN A 67 15.86 34.42 -14.60
C ASN A 67 16.68 33.14 -14.41
N THR A 68 17.74 32.84 -15.17
CA THR A 68 18.63 33.66 -16.01
C THR A 68 19.69 32.74 -16.65
N GLN A 69 20.20 33.06 -17.84
CA GLN A 69 21.66 33.29 -18.01
C GLN A 69 21.99 33.88 -19.39
N ALA A 70 22.08 35.21 -19.43
CA ALA A 70 22.91 35.92 -20.38
C ALA A 70 24.38 35.68 -20.02
N THR A 71 25.15 35.14 -20.96
CA THR A 71 26.62 35.19 -20.94
C THR A 71 27.11 35.47 -22.36
N ALA A 72 27.42 36.72 -22.64
CA ALA A 72 28.47 37.15 -23.57
C ALA A 72 28.56 38.67 -23.49
N GLY A 73 29.77 39.16 -23.20
CA GLY A 73 30.06 40.57 -23.18
C GLY A 73 29.85 41.22 -24.53
N GLY A 74 29.49 42.50 -24.47
CA GLY A 74 29.74 43.54 -25.47
C GLY A 74 29.47 43.18 -26.92
N LEU A 75 28.36 43.70 -27.45
CA LEU A 75 28.23 44.35 -28.76
C LEU A 75 26.78 44.87 -28.75
N GLY A 76 26.54 46.13 -28.42
CA GLY A 76 26.92 47.19 -29.35
C GLY A 76 25.92 47.23 -30.49
N MET A 77 24.72 47.72 -30.19
CA MET A 77 23.84 48.48 -31.07
C MET A 77 24.32 48.66 -32.52
N THR A 78 23.95 47.74 -33.44
CA THR A 78 23.98 47.98 -34.89
C THR A 78 22.77 47.34 -35.60
N THR A 79 21.76 48.17 -35.84
CA THR A 79 21.00 48.28 -37.10
C THR A 79 20.52 47.00 -37.83
N SER A 80 19.26 46.63 -37.59
CA SER A 80 18.13 46.33 -38.53
C SER A 80 18.32 45.76 -39.97
N ALA A 81 19.51 45.41 -40.47
CA ALA A 81 19.70 44.89 -41.83
C ALA A 81 19.84 43.35 -41.89
N ASN A 82 20.32 42.70 -40.82
CA ASN A 82 20.59 41.25 -40.81
C ASN A 82 19.44 40.39 -40.28
N SER A 83 18.35 40.99 -39.79
CA SER A 83 17.22 40.26 -39.21
C SER A 83 16.41 39.50 -40.26
N SER A 84 16.26 40.02 -41.49
CA SER A 84 15.55 39.29 -42.55
C SER A 84 16.36 38.09 -43.06
N GLU A 85 17.67 38.23 -43.21
CA GLU A 85 18.59 37.13 -43.56
C GLU A 85 18.65 36.08 -42.45
N ALA A 86 18.68 36.49 -41.19
CA ALA A 86 18.61 35.59 -40.05
C ALA A 86 17.26 34.85 -39.97
N ILE A 87 16.15 35.52 -40.26
CA ILE A 87 14.81 34.91 -40.32
C ILE A 87 14.71 33.94 -41.50
N VAL A 88 15.24 34.27 -42.67
CA VAL A 88 15.26 33.39 -43.85
C VAL A 88 16.13 32.16 -43.60
N ASN A 89 17.32 32.34 -43.00
CA ASN A 89 18.18 31.22 -42.60
C ASN A 89 17.51 30.34 -41.55
N ALA A 90 16.90 30.92 -40.52
CA ALA A 90 16.15 30.15 -39.51
C ALA A 90 14.98 29.39 -40.13
N LYS A 91 14.23 30.01 -41.05
CA LYS A 91 13.13 29.35 -41.77
C LYS A 91 13.61 28.22 -42.67
N SER A 92 14.76 28.38 -43.33
CA SER A 92 15.39 27.34 -44.16
C SER A 92 15.91 26.17 -43.31
N ALA A 93 16.49 26.44 -42.14
CA ALA A 93 16.93 25.44 -41.19
C ALA A 93 15.75 24.65 -40.63
N VAL A 94 14.66 25.34 -40.27
CA VAL A 94 13.41 24.69 -39.84
C VAL A 94 12.87 23.79 -40.95
N LEU A 95 12.75 24.28 -42.20
CA LEU A 95 12.31 23.46 -43.34
C LEU A 95 13.21 22.24 -43.60
N GLY A 96 14.53 22.41 -43.47
CA GLY A 96 15.49 21.31 -43.59
C GLY A 96 15.32 20.25 -42.49
N ILE A 97 15.11 20.68 -41.24
CA ILE A 97 14.81 19.77 -40.12
C ILE A 97 13.48 19.05 -40.36
N THR A 98 12.44 19.76 -40.81
CA THR A 98 11.12 19.15 -41.08
C THR A 98 11.20 18.12 -42.20
N GLN A 99 11.92 18.41 -43.29
CA GLN A 99 12.14 17.45 -44.38
C GLN A 99 12.96 16.24 -43.93
N CYS A 100 13.97 16.44 -43.07
CA CYS A 100 14.78 15.36 -42.54
C CYS A 100 13.94 14.45 -41.62
N ILE A 101 13.10 15.02 -40.76
CA ILE A 101 12.12 14.27 -39.96
C ILE A 101 11.13 13.51 -40.87
N GLN A 102 10.68 14.15 -41.95
CA GLN A 102 9.74 13.55 -42.89
C GLN A 102 10.39 12.38 -43.67
N GLN A 103 11.67 12.47 -44.03
CA GLN A 103 12.43 11.38 -44.64
C GLN A 103 12.65 10.23 -43.66
N VAL A 104 13.02 10.51 -42.41
CA VAL A 104 13.20 9.48 -41.37
C VAL A 104 11.89 8.78 -41.04
N LEU A 105 10.75 9.47 -41.14
CA LEU A 105 9.42 8.87 -40.98
C LEU A 105 8.93 8.11 -42.22
N MET A 106 9.52 8.36 -43.40
CA MET A 106 9.25 7.62 -44.64
C MET A 106 10.17 6.39 -44.78
N ASP A 107 11.22 6.29 -43.96
CA ASP A 107 11.99 5.05 -43.83
C ASP A 107 11.11 3.98 -43.16
N GLU A 108 10.69 3.01 -43.97
CA GLU A 108 9.87 1.86 -43.54
C GLU A 108 10.48 1.14 -42.33
N GLU A 109 11.80 1.10 -42.22
CA GLU A 109 12.50 0.45 -41.11
C GLU A 109 12.22 1.14 -39.76
N VAL A 110 12.09 2.46 -39.72
CA VAL A 110 11.79 3.22 -38.50
C VAL A 110 10.34 3.00 -38.08
N VAL A 111 9.41 2.99 -39.03
CA VAL A 111 7.99 2.70 -38.76
C VAL A 111 7.80 1.27 -38.27
N VAL A 112 8.51 0.30 -38.85
CA VAL A 112 8.51 -1.10 -38.40
C VAL A 112 9.10 -1.23 -37.00
N ALA A 113 10.21 -0.54 -36.70
CA ALA A 113 10.80 -0.54 -35.36
C ALA A 113 9.85 0.04 -34.30
N ILE A 114 9.15 1.13 -34.61
CA ILE A 114 8.13 1.74 -33.73
C ILE A 114 6.97 0.77 -33.48
N ASN A 115 6.42 0.17 -34.54
CA ASN A 115 5.33 -0.82 -34.40
C ASN A 115 5.75 -2.05 -33.61
N ARG A 116 7.00 -2.51 -33.78
CA ARG A 116 7.56 -3.60 -32.99
C ARG A 116 7.69 -3.21 -31.51
N GLY A 117 8.18 -2.00 -31.23
CA GLY A 117 8.25 -1.46 -29.87
C GLY A 117 6.88 -1.35 -29.19
N PHE A 118 5.85 -0.91 -29.93
CA PHE A 118 4.48 -0.88 -29.43
C PHE A 118 3.94 -2.28 -29.13
N ASN A 119 4.14 -3.24 -30.04
CA ASN A 119 3.71 -4.63 -29.81
C ASN A 119 4.44 -5.26 -28.62
N ASP A 120 5.74 -5.05 -28.49
CA ASP A 120 6.52 -5.54 -27.35
C ASP A 120 5.99 -4.94 -26.04
N ALA A 121 5.73 -3.63 -25.99
CA ALA A 121 5.13 -2.97 -24.83
C ALA A 121 3.74 -3.54 -24.50
N LEU A 122 2.92 -3.84 -25.50
CA LEU A 122 1.57 -4.40 -25.33
C LEU A 122 1.63 -5.82 -24.77
N THR A 123 2.58 -6.65 -25.21
CA THR A 123 2.79 -7.99 -24.66
C THR A 123 3.24 -7.95 -23.19
N VAL A 124 4.12 -7.02 -22.83
CA VAL A 124 4.56 -6.82 -21.44
C VAL A 124 3.40 -6.38 -20.56
N LEU A 125 2.56 -5.46 -21.04
CA LEU A 125 1.37 -5.02 -20.32
C LEU A 125 0.40 -6.18 -20.05
N GLN A 126 0.13 -7.01 -21.08
CA GLN A 126 -0.73 -8.19 -20.93
C GLN A 126 -0.15 -9.24 -19.97
N ALA A 127 1.17 -9.46 -20.02
CA ALA A 127 1.87 -10.35 -19.09
C ALA A 127 1.77 -9.83 -17.64
N TYR A 128 1.90 -8.52 -17.45
CA TYR A 128 1.74 -7.89 -16.14
C TYR A 128 0.32 -8.01 -15.62
N GLU A 129 -0.70 -7.70 -16.43
CA GLU A 129 -2.11 -7.81 -16.01
C GLU A 129 -2.50 -9.25 -15.67
N SER A 130 -2.07 -10.22 -16.49
CA SER A 130 -2.33 -11.63 -16.22
C SER A 130 -1.60 -12.13 -14.97
N GLY A 131 -0.33 -11.76 -14.78
CA GLY A 131 0.43 -12.08 -13.57
C GLY A 131 -0.19 -11.45 -12.31
N ARG A 132 -0.58 -10.16 -12.38
CA ARG A 132 -1.28 -9.48 -11.30
C ARG A 132 -2.58 -10.19 -10.94
N LYS A 133 -3.37 -10.59 -11.94
CA LYS A 133 -4.63 -11.30 -11.73
C LYS A 133 -4.40 -12.65 -11.04
N GLN A 134 -3.43 -13.44 -11.49
CA GLN A 134 -3.09 -14.72 -10.86
C GLN A 134 -2.65 -14.57 -9.41
N VAL A 135 -1.81 -13.58 -9.11
CA VAL A 135 -1.36 -13.31 -7.73
C VAL A 135 -2.53 -12.87 -6.85
N LEU A 136 -3.40 -11.99 -7.36
CA LEU A 136 -4.60 -11.57 -6.63
C LEU A 136 -5.55 -12.73 -6.38
N GLU A 137 -5.80 -13.57 -7.38
CA GLU A 137 -6.65 -14.76 -7.24
C GLU A 137 -6.07 -15.76 -6.23
N ALA A 138 -4.77 -16.03 -6.27
CA ALA A 138 -4.11 -16.90 -5.30
C ALA A 138 -4.16 -16.32 -3.87
N HIS A 139 -3.93 -15.01 -3.73
CA HIS A 139 -3.99 -14.34 -2.44
C HIS A 139 -5.42 -14.30 -1.88
N VAL A 140 -6.42 -14.01 -2.71
CA VAL A 140 -7.83 -14.06 -2.30
C VAL A 140 -8.24 -15.49 -1.95
N GLY A 141 -7.85 -16.48 -2.75
CA GLY A 141 -8.14 -17.90 -2.48
C GLY A 141 -7.53 -18.38 -1.17
N SER A 142 -6.27 -18.04 -0.89
CA SER A 142 -5.61 -18.39 0.38
C SER A 142 -6.26 -17.71 1.59
N ARG A 143 -6.68 -16.44 1.48
CA ARG A 143 -7.39 -15.77 2.57
C ARG A 143 -8.80 -16.32 2.77
N MET A 144 -9.49 -16.67 1.69
CA MET A 144 -10.84 -17.23 1.78
C MET A 144 -10.83 -18.61 2.44
N THR A 145 -9.89 -19.47 2.05
CA THR A 145 -9.70 -20.79 2.70
C THR A 145 -9.32 -20.67 4.18
N ALA A 146 -8.40 -19.75 4.53
CA ALA A 146 -8.07 -19.50 5.93
C ALA A 146 -9.27 -19.00 6.74
N LEU A 147 -10.10 -18.11 6.18
CA LEU A 147 -11.33 -17.64 6.83
C LEU A 147 -12.37 -18.77 6.97
N GLU A 148 -12.51 -19.65 5.97
CA GLU A 148 -13.39 -20.82 6.05
C GLU A 148 -12.93 -21.79 7.15
N GLU A 149 -11.63 -22.02 7.29
CA GLU A 149 -11.08 -22.85 8.37
C GLU A 149 -11.30 -22.21 9.74
N GLU A 150 -11.03 -20.91 9.89
CA GLU A 150 -11.24 -20.18 11.15
C GLU A 150 -12.72 -20.15 11.55
N THR A 151 -13.62 -19.89 10.60
CA THR A 151 -15.06 -19.88 10.86
C THR A 151 -15.57 -21.27 11.25
N ASN A 152 -15.13 -22.33 10.58
CA ASN A 152 -15.47 -23.71 10.97
C ASN A 152 -14.93 -24.06 12.35
N SER A 153 -13.71 -23.64 12.68
CA SER A 153 -13.13 -23.82 14.02
C SER A 153 -13.96 -23.12 15.09
N LEU A 154 -14.34 -21.86 14.88
CA LEU A 154 -15.15 -21.09 15.82
C LEU A 154 -16.57 -21.67 15.99
N ILE A 155 -17.17 -22.19 14.91
CA ILE A 155 -18.45 -22.88 14.97
C ILE A 155 -18.32 -24.14 15.83
N SER A 156 -17.29 -24.96 15.59
CA SER A 156 -17.04 -26.17 16.39
C SER A 156 -16.79 -25.85 17.86
N GLU A 157 -16.01 -24.81 18.15
CA GLU A 157 -15.76 -24.36 19.53
C GLU A 157 -17.06 -23.91 20.21
N ARG A 158 -17.88 -23.14 19.50
CA ARG A 158 -19.19 -22.70 19.99
C ARG A 158 -20.10 -23.88 20.29
N GLU A 159 -20.16 -24.88 19.41
CA GLU A 159 -20.96 -26.10 19.63
C GLU A 159 -20.48 -26.86 20.87
N ALA A 160 -19.17 -27.00 21.05
CA ALA A 160 -18.60 -27.65 22.23
C ALA A 160 -18.97 -26.90 23.53
N LEU A 161 -18.87 -25.57 23.54
CA LEU A 161 -19.24 -24.75 24.69
C LEU A 161 -20.75 -24.84 25.02
N LEU A 162 -21.60 -24.91 24.00
CA LEU A 162 -23.04 -25.10 24.20
C LEU A 162 -23.34 -26.48 24.78
N MET A 163 -22.69 -27.54 24.29
CA MET A 163 -22.85 -28.88 24.86
C MET A 163 -22.38 -28.95 26.32
N GLN A 164 -21.24 -28.35 26.63
CA GLN A 164 -20.73 -28.28 28.00
C GLN A 164 -21.71 -27.54 28.91
N ARG A 165 -22.24 -26.39 28.46
CA ARG A 165 -23.22 -25.62 29.23
C ARG A 165 -24.49 -26.44 29.48
N ASP A 166 -25.00 -27.14 28.47
CA ASP A 166 -26.19 -27.98 28.61
C ASP A 166 -25.97 -29.13 29.61
N GLU A 167 -24.77 -29.71 29.63
CA GLU A 167 -24.38 -30.75 30.60
C GLU A 167 -24.35 -30.18 32.02
N GLU A 168 -23.71 -29.02 32.22
CA GLU A 168 -23.65 -28.34 33.52
C GLU A 168 -25.04 -27.94 34.03
N GLU A 169 -25.92 -27.45 33.15
CA GLU A 169 -27.29 -27.09 33.49
C GLU A 169 -28.12 -28.33 33.88
N ARG A 170 -27.98 -29.44 33.15
CA ARG A 170 -28.65 -30.72 33.50
C ARG A 170 -28.20 -31.24 34.85
N ASP A 171 -26.90 -31.21 35.12
CA ASP A 171 -26.33 -31.62 36.41
C ASP A 171 -26.85 -30.76 37.56
N ARG A 172 -26.90 -29.44 37.36
CA ARG A 172 -27.45 -28.51 38.34
C ARG A 172 -28.92 -28.76 38.61
N LEU A 173 -29.72 -28.99 37.57
CA LEU A 173 -31.14 -29.32 37.69
C LEU A 173 -31.35 -30.66 38.39
N GLY A 174 -30.52 -31.66 38.11
CA GLY A 174 -30.53 -32.96 38.78
C GLY A 174 -30.30 -32.82 40.29
N LYS A 175 -29.23 -32.10 40.69
CA LYS A 175 -28.93 -31.80 42.10
C LYS A 175 -30.06 -31.04 42.80
N TRP A 176 -30.63 -30.05 42.12
CA TRP A 176 -31.75 -29.27 42.65
C TRP A 176 -33.01 -30.13 42.83
N SER A 177 -33.32 -31.00 41.87
CA SER A 177 -34.46 -31.92 41.92
C SER A 177 -34.38 -32.86 43.12
N VAL A 178 -33.21 -33.48 43.35
CA VAL A 178 -32.96 -34.35 44.51
C VAL A 178 -33.11 -33.57 45.82
N THR A 179 -32.53 -32.37 45.89
CA THR A 179 -32.60 -31.51 47.09
C THR A 179 -34.05 -31.09 47.39
N ARG A 180 -34.81 -30.73 46.35
CA ARG A 180 -36.22 -30.37 46.47
C ARG A 180 -37.07 -31.55 46.92
N HIS A 181 -36.85 -32.74 46.36
CA HIS A 181 -37.54 -33.96 46.75
C HIS A 181 -37.26 -34.30 48.23
N ASN A 182 -35.99 -34.32 48.64
CA ASN A 182 -35.61 -34.58 50.03
C ASN A 182 -36.22 -33.58 51.01
N SER A 183 -36.24 -32.30 50.67
CA SER A 183 -36.88 -31.26 51.48
C SER A 183 -38.38 -31.47 51.61
N ARG A 184 -39.06 -31.81 50.50
CA ARG A 184 -40.50 -32.13 50.50
C ARG A 184 -40.82 -33.35 51.38
N THR A 185 -40.04 -34.42 51.23
CA THR A 185 -40.23 -35.65 52.03
C THR A 185 -40.00 -35.39 53.51
N ARG A 186 -39.00 -34.57 53.87
CA ARG A 186 -38.79 -34.13 55.26
C ARG A 186 -39.98 -33.35 55.80
N LEU A 187 -40.51 -32.38 55.03
CA LEU A 187 -41.68 -31.61 55.42
C LEU A 187 -42.91 -32.49 55.65
N GLN A 188 -43.15 -33.48 54.77
CA GLN A 188 -44.25 -34.43 54.93
C GLN A 188 -44.10 -35.26 56.20
N ARG A 189 -42.89 -35.75 56.52
CA ARG A 189 -42.63 -36.47 57.77
C ARG A 189 -42.88 -35.59 58.98
N THR A 190 -42.33 -34.36 59.00
CA THR A 190 -42.56 -33.44 60.12
C THR A 190 -44.04 -33.08 60.29
N GLN A 191 -44.80 -32.98 59.20
CA GLN A 191 -46.24 -32.74 59.26
C GLN A 191 -46.99 -33.94 59.87
N GLN A 192 -46.60 -35.15 59.49
CA GLN A 192 -47.14 -36.39 60.06
C GLN A 192 -46.83 -36.49 61.57
N ASP A 193 -45.58 -36.24 61.96
CA ASP A 193 -45.14 -36.29 63.36
C ASP A 193 -45.93 -35.28 64.23
N ILE A 194 -46.15 -34.06 63.73
CA ILE A 194 -46.97 -33.05 64.41
C ILE A 194 -48.43 -33.50 64.51
N ALA A 195 -48.99 -34.06 63.44
CA ALA A 195 -50.36 -34.55 63.45
C ALA A 195 -50.57 -35.69 64.44
N ASP A 196 -49.59 -36.57 64.61
CA ASP A 196 -49.65 -37.68 65.57
C ASP A 196 -49.45 -37.19 67.01
N LEU A 197 -48.59 -36.19 67.24
CA LEU A 197 -48.50 -35.51 68.55
C LEU A 197 -49.81 -34.85 68.94
N LEU A 198 -50.50 -34.18 68.00
CA LEU A 198 -51.80 -33.56 68.26
C LEU A 198 -52.92 -34.56 68.59
N LYS A 199 -52.81 -35.82 68.16
CA LYS A 199 -53.77 -36.88 68.53
C LYS A 199 -53.53 -37.47 69.92
N LEU A 200 -52.32 -37.30 70.46
CA LEU A 200 -51.92 -37.80 71.78
C LEU A 200 -52.34 -36.84 72.91
N PHE A 201 -52.64 -35.57 72.59
CA PHE A 201 -53.21 -34.57 73.48
C PHE A 201 -54.74 -34.56 73.37
#